data_AF-A0A6B9VAE0-F1
#
_entry.id   AF-A0A6B9VAE0-F1
#
_cell.length_a   1.000
_cell.length_b   1.000
_cell.length_c   1.000
_cell.angle_alpha   90.00
_cell.angle_beta   90.00
_cell.angle_gamma   90.00
#
_symmetry.space_group_name_H-M   'P 1'
#
loop_
_entity.id
_entity.type
_entity.pdbx_description
1 polymer ?
#
loop_
_entity_poly.entity_id
_entity_poly.type
_entity_poly.pdbx_seq_one_letter_code
_entity_poly.pdbx_strand_id
1 'polypeptide(L)'
;MSLYQLVYGKACHIPLELEHKALWALKLLNFDSIAAGEKRVLQLQELEEFRSQAYENAKIYKEKAKRRHDLNLTPRSFEKGQYVLLYNSKLRLFPRKLKSR
;
A
#
# COMPACT_ATOMS: atom_id res chain seq x y z
N MET A 1 11.56 -45.90 -32.71
CA MET A 1 12.57 -46.32 -31.73
C MET A 1 13.84 -45.54 -32.01
N SER A 2 14.05 -44.37 -31.38
CA SER A 2 15.29 -43.61 -31.60
C SER A 2 16.41 -44.24 -30.78
N LEU A 3 17.44 -44.71 -31.46
CA LEU A 3 18.63 -45.28 -30.85
C LEU A 3 19.37 -44.21 -30.02
N TYR A 4 19.35 -44.35 -28.70
CA TYR A 4 20.31 -43.67 -27.84
C TYR A 4 21.66 -44.39 -28.02
N GLN A 5 22.51 -43.83 -28.89
CA GLN A 5 23.86 -44.33 -29.11
C GLN A 5 24.74 -43.79 -27.98
N LEU A 6 24.98 -44.62 -26.96
CA LEU A 6 25.91 -44.33 -25.88
C LEU A 6 27.34 -44.43 -26.42
N VAL A 7 27.92 -43.30 -26.82
CA VAL A 7 29.33 -43.22 -27.28
C VAL A 7 30.24 -43.18 -26.04
N TYR A 8 30.68 -44.36 -25.61
CA TYR A 8 31.70 -44.49 -24.56
C TYR A 8 33.07 -44.66 -25.23
N GLY A 9 33.72 -43.55 -25.56
CA GLY A 9 35.06 -43.60 -26.14
C GLY A 9 35.53 -42.28 -26.72
N LYS A 10 36.23 -41.50 -25.90
CA LYS A 10 37.00 -40.28 -26.27
C LYS A 10 36.15 -39.04 -26.61
N ALA A 11 35.74 -38.29 -25.58
CA ALA A 11 35.60 -36.82 -25.55
C ALA A 11 34.71 -36.36 -24.36
N CYS A 12 35.03 -36.79 -23.13
CA CYS A 12 34.29 -36.36 -21.93
C CYS A 12 34.53 -34.88 -21.54
N HIS A 13 35.23 -34.10 -22.36
CA HIS A 13 35.48 -32.67 -22.14
C HIS A 13 34.30 -31.78 -22.59
N ILE A 14 33.58 -32.18 -23.64
CA ILE A 14 32.46 -31.40 -24.20
C ILE A 14 31.29 -31.26 -23.20
N PRO A 15 30.87 -32.31 -22.47
CA PRO A 15 29.80 -32.17 -21.47
C PRO A 15 30.19 -31.24 -20.32
N LEU A 16 31.44 -31.35 -19.83
CA LEU A 16 31.93 -30.52 -18.73
C LEU A 16 32.04 -29.04 -19.12
N GLU A 17 32.50 -28.75 -20.34
CA GLU A 17 32.54 -27.38 -20.85
C GLU A 17 31.14 -26.76 -21.00
N LEU A 18 30.16 -27.56 -21.43
CA LEU A 18 28.77 -27.12 -21.54
C LEU A 18 28.14 -26.89 -20.16
N GLU A 19 28.36 -27.79 -19.20
CA GLU A 19 27.92 -27.61 -17.81
C GLU A 19 28.56 -26.38 -17.16
N HIS A 20 29.87 -26.18 -17.36
CA HIS A 20 30.57 -25.00 -16.86
C HIS A 20 30.04 -23.70 -17.49
N LYS A 21 29.80 -23.68 -18.81
CA LYS A 21 29.18 -22.53 -19.50
C LYS A 21 27.77 -22.26 -18.99
N ALA A 22 26.96 -23.29 -18.76
CA ALA A 22 25.62 -23.16 -18.20
C ALA A 22 25.66 -22.61 -16.77
N LEU A 23 26.58 -23.11 -15.93
CA LEU A 23 26.81 -22.59 -14.57
C LEU A 23 27.26 -21.13 -14.59
N TRP A 24 28.13 -20.74 -15.51
CA TRP A 24 28.56 -19.35 -15.67
C TRP A 24 27.44 -18.43 -16.14
N ALA A 25 26.62 -18.87 -17.10
CA ALA A 25 25.44 -18.13 -17.53
C ALA A 25 24.43 -17.96 -16.39
N LEU A 26 24.20 -19.01 -15.60
CA LEU A 26 23.33 -18.96 -14.42
C LEU A 26 23.89 -18.01 -13.34
N LYS A 27 25.20 -18.05 -13.10
CA LYS A 27 25.87 -17.15 -12.16
C LYS A 27 25.76 -15.70 -12.61
N LEU A 28 25.98 -15.44 -13.90
CA LEU A 28 25.84 -14.12 -14.52
C LEU A 28 24.40 -13.57 -14.38
N LEU A 29 23.39 -14.39 -14.69
CA LEU A 29 21.99 -14.01 -14.53
C LEU A 29 21.57 -13.79 -13.07
N ASN A 30 22.23 -14.47 -12.12
CA ASN A 30 21.92 -14.33 -10.68
C ASN A 30 22.53 -13.09 -10.03
N PHE A 31 23.60 -12.50 -10.57
CA PHE A 31 24.22 -11.31 -9.97
C PHE A 31 23.30 -10.08 -9.96
N ASP A 32 22.47 -9.93 -10.98
CA ASP A 32 21.51 -8.82 -11.07
C ASP A 32 20.32 -9.00 -10.13
N SER A 33 20.04 -10.23 -9.68
CA SER A 33 18.85 -10.53 -8.88
C SER A 33 18.92 -9.94 -7.46
N ILE A 34 20.10 -9.96 -6.83
CA ILE A 34 20.31 -9.44 -5.47
C ILE A 34 20.26 -7.91 -5.48
N ALA A 35 21.03 -7.28 -6.37
CA ALA A 35 21.04 -5.82 -6.52
C ALA A 35 19.66 -5.27 -6.93
N ALA A 36 18.94 -5.96 -7.82
CA ALA A 36 17.56 -5.60 -8.15
C ALA A 36 16.61 -5.80 -6.97
N GLY A 37 16.84 -6.82 -6.13
CA GLY A 37 16.09 -7.05 -4.89
C GLY A 37 16.27 -5.89 -3.91
N GLU A 38 17.51 -5.51 -3.61
CA GLU A 38 17.86 -4.38 -2.75
C GLU A 38 17.24 -3.07 -3.26
N LYS A 39 17.36 -2.80 -4.56
CA LYS A 39 16.75 -1.62 -5.19
C LYS A 39 15.22 -1.60 -5.03
N ARG A 40 14.54 -2.74 -5.19
CA ARG A 40 13.07 -2.81 -4.99
C ARG A 40 12.68 -2.56 -3.55
N VAL A 41 13.46 -3.06 -2.58
CA VAL A 41 13.19 -2.82 -1.16
C VAL A 41 13.28 -1.33 -0.84
N LEU A 42 14.34 -0.65 -1.33
CA LEU A 42 14.49 0.80 -1.15
C LEU A 42 13.31 1.57 -1.77
N GLN A 43 12.92 1.22 -2.99
CA GLN A 43 11.76 1.85 -3.64
C GLN A 43 10.45 1.67 -2.85
N LEU A 44 10.25 0.49 -2.24
CA LEU A 44 9.07 0.23 -1.42
C LEU A 44 9.09 1.05 -0.12
N GLN A 45 10.26 1.21 0.49
CA GLN A 45 10.43 2.05 1.69
C GLN A 45 10.12 3.52 1.39
N GLU A 46 10.64 4.06 0.28
CA GLU A 46 10.33 5.43 -0.16
C GLU A 46 8.81 5.62 -0.36
N LEU A 47 8.13 4.66 -1.00
CA LEU A 47 6.68 4.72 -1.19
C LEU A 47 5.90 4.70 0.13
N GLU A 48 6.34 3.89 1.10
CA GLU A 48 5.70 3.82 2.41
C GLU A 48 5.90 5.14 3.19
N GLU A 49 7.07 5.77 3.08
CA GLU A 49 7.31 7.08 3.66
C GLU A 49 6.38 8.15 3.07
N PHE A 50 6.24 8.20 1.74
CA PHE A 50 5.30 9.12 1.09
C PHE A 50 3.86 8.90 1.54
N ARG A 51 3.45 7.63 1.67
CA ARG A 51 2.12 7.27 2.14
C ARG A 51 1.88 7.72 3.58
N SER A 52 2.85 7.48 4.46
CA SER A 52 2.80 7.92 5.87
C SER A 52 2.68 9.44 5.97
N GLN A 53 3.51 10.18 5.23
CA GLN A 53 3.45 11.64 5.17
C GLN A 53 2.09 12.14 4.67
N ALA A 54 1.53 11.53 3.63
CA ALA A 54 0.22 11.90 3.10
C ALA A 54 -0.90 11.69 4.13
N TYR A 55 -0.86 10.59 4.88
CA TYR A 55 -1.86 10.31 5.93
C TYR A 55 -1.76 11.26 7.11
N GLU A 56 -0.56 11.57 7.60
CA GLU A 56 -0.37 12.55 8.66
C GLU A 56 -0.84 13.95 8.21
N ASN A 57 -0.50 14.35 6.99
CA ASN A 57 -0.97 15.61 6.42
C ASN A 57 -2.51 15.67 6.32
N ALA A 58 -3.15 14.60 5.86
CA ALA A 58 -4.60 14.51 5.79
C ALA A 58 -5.26 14.57 7.18
N LYS A 59 -4.66 13.92 8.19
CA LYS A 59 -5.11 13.96 9.58
C LYS A 59 -5.03 15.38 10.13
N ILE A 60 -3.89 16.04 9.98
CA ILE A 60 -3.68 17.43 10.41
C ILE A 60 -4.69 18.37 9.76
N TYR A 61 -4.95 18.21 8.47
CA TYR A 61 -5.93 19.03 7.77
C TYR A 61 -7.34 18.86 8.34
N LYS A 62 -7.79 17.62 8.54
CA LYS A 62 -9.09 17.31 9.15
C LYS A 62 -9.21 17.86 10.56
N GLU A 63 -8.18 17.73 11.37
CA GLU A 63 -8.15 18.29 12.73
C GLU A 63 -8.22 19.82 12.73
N LYS A 64 -7.47 20.49 11.86
CA LYS A 64 -7.52 21.95 11.73
C LYS A 64 -8.89 22.42 11.26
N ALA A 65 -9.48 21.74 10.28
CA ALA A 65 -10.82 22.03 9.79
C ALA A 65 -11.87 21.87 10.90
N LYS A 66 -11.79 20.77 11.66
CA LYS A 66 -12.66 20.53 12.82
C LYS A 66 -12.50 21.61 13.88
N ARG A 67 -11.27 21.96 14.27
CA ARG A 67 -11.02 23.04 15.25
C ARG A 67 -11.63 24.36 14.78
N ARG A 68 -11.44 24.75 13.52
CA ARG A 68 -12.04 25.98 12.96
C ARG A 68 -13.56 25.92 12.97
N HIS A 69 -14.13 24.78 12.59
CA HIS A 69 -15.58 24.57 12.64
C HIS A 69 -16.11 24.70 14.07
N ASP A 70 -15.48 24.04 15.03
CA ASP A 70 -15.91 24.00 16.42
C ASP A 70 -15.74 25.36 17.11
N LEU A 71 -14.73 26.15 16.76
CA LEU A 71 -14.58 27.54 17.21
C LEU A 71 -15.73 28.45 16.76
N ASN A 72 -16.33 28.16 15.59
CA ASN A 72 -17.46 28.92 15.07
C ASN A 72 -18.81 28.45 15.62
N LEU A 73 -18.86 27.31 16.32
CA LEU A 73 -20.08 26.84 16.95
C LEU A 73 -20.34 27.64 18.22
N THR A 74 -21.47 28.34 18.24
CA THR A 74 -21.97 28.94 19.48
C THR A 74 -22.65 27.87 20.33
N PRO A 75 -22.31 27.73 21.62
CA PRO A 75 -23.00 26.81 22.51
C PRO A 75 -24.46 27.24 22.60
N ARG A 76 -25.37 26.33 22.23
CA ARG A 76 -26.82 26.52 22.36
C ARG A 76 -27.34 25.62 23.47
N SER A 77 -27.98 26.22 24.46
CA SER A 77 -28.80 25.49 25.42
C SER A 77 -30.15 25.15 24.77
N PHE A 78 -30.64 23.94 25.01
CA PHE A 78 -31.94 23.49 24.53
C PHE A 78 -32.80 23.04 25.69
N GLU A 79 -34.09 23.37 25.63
CA GLU A 79 -35.06 22.97 26.64
C GLU A 79 -35.93 21.79 26.17
N LYS A 80 -36.43 21.00 27.12
CA LYS A 80 -37.35 19.90 26.82
C LYS A 80 -38.62 20.47 26.18
N GLY A 81 -38.99 19.95 25.01
CA GLY A 81 -40.17 20.41 24.28
C GLY A 81 -39.92 21.56 23.31
N GLN A 82 -38.69 22.05 23.16
CA GLN A 82 -38.36 23.04 22.14
C GLN A 82 -38.42 22.42 20.72
N TYR A 83 -38.90 23.19 19.75
CA TYR A 83 -38.80 22.83 18.34
C TYR A 83 -37.42 23.21 17.81
N VAL A 84 -36.69 22.24 17.28
CA VAL A 84 -35.38 22.44 16.67
C VAL A 84 -35.33 21.80 15.29
N LEU A 85 -34.53 22.39 14.41
CA LEU A 85 -34.18 21.78 13.13
C LEU A 85 -33.09 20.74 13.37
N LEU A 86 -33.42 19.48 13.08
CA LEU A 86 -32.46 18.38 13.10
C LEU A 86 -32.00 18.08 11.69
N TYR A 87 -30.75 17.64 11.57
CA TYR A 87 -30.17 17.20 10.31
C TYR A 87 -30.22 15.67 10.23
N ASN A 88 -30.78 15.12 9.16
CA ASN A 88 -30.81 13.66 8.95
C ASN A 88 -29.63 13.17 8.10
N SER A 89 -29.46 11.85 8.04
CA SER A 89 -28.46 11.19 7.17
C SER A 89 -28.69 11.42 5.67
N LYS A 90 -29.91 11.81 5.26
CA LYS A 90 -30.25 12.22 3.89
C LYS A 90 -29.91 13.69 3.61
N LEU A 91 -29.15 14.34 4.50
CA LEU A 91 -28.69 15.72 4.36
C LEU A 91 -29.81 16.76 4.32
N ARG A 92 -30.97 16.45 4.91
CA ARG A 92 -32.14 17.34 4.98
C ARG A 92 -32.38 17.83 6.39
N LEU A 93 -32.67 19.12 6.52
CA LEU A 93 -33.15 19.73 7.75
C LEU A 93 -34.64 19.45 7.91
N PHE A 94 -35.07 19.07 9.11
CA PHE A 94 -36.48 18.86 9.42
C PHE A 94 -36.79 19.30 10.85
N PRO A 95 -37.95 19.92 11.10
CA PRO A 95 -38.34 20.35 12.43
C PRO A 95 -38.76 19.15 13.28
N ARG A 96 -38.29 19.09 14.52
CA ARG A 96 -38.75 18.10 15.50
C ARG A 96 -38.73 18.68 16.92
N LYS A 97 -39.72 18.28 17.72
CA LYS A 97 -39.78 18.61 19.14
C LYS A 97 -38.76 17.75 19.91
N LEU A 98 -37.88 18.37 20.68
CA LEU A 98 -36.91 17.66 21.53
C LEU A 98 -37.66 16.90 22.64
N LYS A 99 -37.46 15.59 22.68
CA LYS A 99 -37.91 14.71 23.77
C LYS A 99 -36.69 14.36 24.61
N SER A 100 -36.81 14.41 25.94
CA SER A 100 -35.78 13.84 26.82
C SER A 100 -35.71 12.33 26.58
N ARG A 101 -34.51 11.74 26.73
CA ARG A 101 -34.38 10.29 26.88
C ARG A 101 -35.01 9.84 28.20
#